data_AF-A0A2R6IVJ7-F1
#
_entry.id   AF-A0A2R6IVJ7-F1
#
_cell.length_a   1.000
_cell.length_b   1.000
_cell.length_c   1.000
_cell.angle_alpha   90.00
_cell.angle_beta   90.00
_cell.angle_gamma   90.00
#
_symmetry.space_group_name_H-M   'P 1'
#
loop_
_entity.id
_entity.type
_entity.pdbx_description
1 polymer ?
#
loop_
_entity_poly.entity_id
_entity_poly.type
_entity_poly.pdbx_seq_one_letter_code
_entity_poly.pdbx_strand_id
1 'polypeptide(L)' 'MTELPADLSSPRGKLVYLYLATHGAVEEDDLCEGLGMKRISLYSILQTLREAGHVERVESRYALA' A
#
# COMPACT_ATOMS: atom_id res chain seq x y z
N MET A 1 -1.63 17.18 1.95
CA MET A 1 -0.26 16.70 1.64
C MET A 1 0.01 15.58 2.62
N THR A 2 0.12 14.34 2.13
CA THR A 2 0.37 13.18 2.99
C THR A 2 1.86 13.07 3.23
N GLU A 3 2.28 13.12 4.49
CA GLU A 3 3.67 12.92 4.87
C GLU A 3 4.01 11.43 4.80
N LEU A 4 5.18 11.12 4.22
CA LEU A 4 5.67 9.75 4.11
C LEU A 4 6.30 9.31 5.44
N PRO A 5 5.94 8.13 5.97
CA PRO A 5 6.58 7.59 7.17
C PRO A 5 8.10 7.45 6.97
N ALA A 6 8.88 7.92 7.94
CA ALA A 6 10.34 7.97 7.84
C ALA A 6 11.00 6.57 7.85
N ASP A 7 10.33 5.61 8.47
CA ASP A 7 10.73 4.20 8.54
C ASP A 7 10.43 3.43 7.24
N LEU A 8 9.62 4.01 6.33
CA LEU A 8 9.32 3.43 5.03
C LEU A 8 10.47 3.69 4.04
N SER A 9 11.51 2.86 4.07
CA SER A 9 12.70 3.02 3.21
C SER A 9 12.50 2.50 1.78
N SER A 10 11.68 1.46 1.59
CA SER A 10 11.46 0.81 0.30
C SER A 10 10.76 1.73 -0.70
N PRO A 11 11.36 2.05 -1.87
CA PRO A 11 10.71 2.87 -2.89
C PRO A 11 9.35 2.33 -3.33
N ARG A 12 9.20 1.01 -3.43
CA ARG A 12 7.92 0.38 -3.79
C ARG A 12 6.88 0.49 -2.66
N GLY A 13 7.32 0.37 -1.42
CA GLY A 13 6.46 0.61 -0.25
C GLY A 13 5.92 2.04 -0.25
N LYS A 14 6.77 3.03 -0.54
CA LYS A 14 6.34 4.44 -0.67
C LYS A 14 5.28 4.64 -1.75
N LEU A 15 5.44 3.99 -2.90
CA LEU A 15 4.45 4.08 -3.98
C LEU A 15 3.09 3.50 -3.58
N VAL A 16 3.08 2.33 -2.94
CA VAL A 16 1.84 1.73 -2.42
C VAL A 16 1.20 2.65 -1.38
N TYR A 17 1.97 3.15 -0.43
CA TYR A 17 1.48 4.08 0.59
C TYR A 17 0.88 5.36 -0.02
N LEU A 18 1.58 6.00 -0.97
CA LEU A 18 1.08 7.21 -1.64
C LEU A 18 -0.17 6.94 -2.48
N TYR A 19 -0.27 5.76 -3.10
CA TYR A 19 -1.46 5.38 -3.86
C TYR A 19 -2.69 5.32 -2.94
N LEU A 20 -2.56 4.63 -1.80
CA LEU A 20 -3.60 4.54 -0.77
C LEU A 20 -3.92 5.91 -0.16
N ALA A 21 -2.90 6.73 0.08
CA ALA A 21 -3.08 8.09 0.58
C ALA A 21 -3.89 8.99 -0.38
N THR A 22 -3.83 8.70 -1.68
CA THR A 22 -4.49 9.50 -2.73
C THR A 22 -5.89 8.97 -3.04
N HIS A 23 -6.09 7.65 -3.01
CA HIS A 23 -7.34 7.01 -3.44
C HIS A 23 -8.20 6.49 -2.27
N GLY A 24 -7.67 6.47 -1.04
CA GLY A 24 -8.34 5.89 0.12
C GLY A 24 -8.32 4.36 0.10
N ALA A 25 -9.43 3.75 0.53
CA ALA A 25 -9.58 2.30 0.56
C ALA A 25 -9.84 1.74 -0.86
N VAL A 26 -8.88 0.96 -1.37
CA VAL A 26 -8.90 0.41 -2.74
C VAL A 26 -8.79 -1.11 -2.74
N GLU A 27 -9.25 -1.74 -3.82
CA GLU A 27 -9.12 -3.18 -3.97
C GLU A 27 -7.70 -3.56 -4.39
N GLU A 28 -7.35 -4.83 -4.17
CA GLU A 28 -6.03 -5.34 -4.53
C GLU A 28 -5.75 -5.26 -6.04
N ASP A 29 -6.77 -5.47 -6.85
CA ASP A 29 -6.65 -5.41 -8.30
C ASP A 29 -6.38 -3.98 -8.77
N ASP A 30 -7.02 -2.97 -8.16
CA ASP A 30 -6.73 -1.55 -8.42
C ASP A 30 -5.28 -1.19 -8.11
N LEU A 31 -4.71 -1.76 -7.04
CA LEU A 31 -3.29 -1.57 -6.69
C LEU A 31 -2.36 -2.23 -7.70
N CYS A 32 -2.70 -3.43 -8.17
CA CYS A 32 -1.90 -4.14 -9.17
C CYS A 32 -1.90 -3.37 -10.50
N GLU A 33 -3.08 -2.95 -10.97
CA GLU A 33 -3.24 -2.24 -12.24
C GLU A 33 -2.68 -0.82 -12.16
N GLY A 34 -3.05 -0.06 -11.12
CA GLY A 34 -2.65 1.33 -10.96
C GLY A 34 -1.14 1.52 -10.75
N LEU A 35 -0.47 0.53 -10.17
CA LEU A 35 0.98 0.57 -9.92
C LEU A 35 1.79 -0.29 -10.89
N GLY A 36 1.13 -1.00 -11.82
CA GLY A 36 1.79 -1.91 -12.76
C GLY A 36 2.60 -3.01 -12.07
N MET A 37 2.15 -3.47 -10.90
CA MET A 37 2.87 -4.44 -10.08
C MET A 37 2.31 -5.85 -10.23
N LYS A 38 3.20 -6.85 -10.19
CA LYS A 38 2.78 -8.24 -10.07
C LYS A 38 2.14 -8.46 -8.70
N ARG A 39 1.03 -9.20 -8.66
CA ARG A 39 0.29 -9.54 -7.43
C ARG A 39 1.17 -10.11 -6.31
N ILE A 40 2.12 -11.00 -6.65
CA ILE A 40 3.08 -11.56 -5.68
C ILE A 40 3.98 -10.48 -5.03
N SER A 41 4.40 -9.48 -5.81
CA SER A 41 5.21 -8.38 -5.30
C SER A 41 4.37 -7.44 -4.45
N LEU A 42 3.14 -7.15 -4.87
CA LEU A 42 2.20 -6.33 -4.10
C LEU A 42 1.91 -6.97 -2.74
N TYR A 43 1.60 -8.26 -2.68
CA TYR A 43 1.33 -8.95 -1.42
C TYR A 43 2.49 -8.88 -0.43
N SER A 44 3.72 -9.10 -0.91
CA SER A 44 4.91 -9.00 -0.05
C SER A 44 5.06 -7.58 0.52
N ILE A 45 4.80 -6.54 -0.29
CA ILE A 45 4.85 -5.15 0.17
C ILE A 45 3.74 -4.84 1.16
N LEU A 46 2.49 -5.21 0.84
CA LEU A 46 1.33 -5.00 1.71
C LEU A 46 1.49 -5.73 3.04
N GLN A 47 2.07 -6.93 3.05
CA GLN A 47 2.39 -7.63 4.28
C GLN A 47 3.37 -6.83 5.14
N THR A 48 4.49 -6.37 4.58
CA THR A 48 5.47 -5.56 5.32
C THR A 48 4.87 -4.25 5.83
N LEU A 49 4.06 -3.56 5.02
CA LEU A 49 3.38 -2.33 5.42
C LEU A 49 2.39 -2.57 6.57
N ARG A 50 1.67 -3.69 6.53
CA ARG A 50 0.73 -4.08 7.60
C ARG A 50 1.45 -4.45 8.89
N GLU A 51 2.53 -5.21 8.80
CA GLU A 51 3.36 -5.58 9.96
C GLU A 51 3.99 -4.35 10.62
N ALA A 52 4.32 -3.33 9.84
CA ALA A 52 4.81 -2.03 10.32
C ALA A 52 3.69 -1.07 10.79
N GLY A 53 2.42 -1.43 10.61
CA GLY A 53 1.27 -0.61 11.04
C GLY A 53 0.94 0.58 10.13
N HIS A 54 1.41 0.60 8.87
CA HIS A 54 1.14 1.69 7.92
C HIS A 54 -0.13 1.50 7.11
N VAL A 55 -0.56 0.25 6.95
CA VAL A 55 -1.70 -0.15 6.12
C VAL A 55 -2.52 -1.16 6.89
N GLU A 56 -3.82 -1.13 6.70
CA GLU A 56 -4.74 -2.16 7.17
C GLU A 56 -5.55 -2.77 6.02
N ARG A 57 -6.09 -3.96 6.27
CA ARG A 57 -7.02 -4.62 5.34
C ARG A 57 -8.41 -4.56 5.95
N VAL A 58 -9.32 -3.85 5.29
CA VAL A 58 -10.73 -3.76 5.64
C VAL A 58 -11.50 -4.57 4.60
N GLU A 59 -12.00 -5.73 5.02
CA GLU A 59 -12.65 -6.71 4.13
C GLU A 59 -11.76 -7.13 2.94
N SER A 60 -12.06 -6.62 1.75
CA SER A 60 -11.37 -6.89 0.49
C SER A 60 -10.51 -5.71 0.02
N ARG A 61 -10.41 -4.66 0.82
CA ARG A 61 -9.73 -3.40 0.49
C ARG A 61 -8.54 -3.15 1.40
N TYR A 62 -7.58 -2.41 0.88
CA TYR A 62 -6.44 -1.90 1.62
C TYR A 62 -6.58 -0.39 1.81
N ALA A 63 -6.29 0.09 3.01
CA ALA A 63 -6.33 1.50 3.38
C ALA A 63 -5.14 1.85 4.28
N LEU A 64 -4.82 3.13 4.42
CA LEU A 64 -3.90 3.56 5.47
C LEU A 64 -4.50 3.26 6.84
N ALA A 65 -3.66 2.84 7.78
CA ALA A 65 -4.05 2.58 9.17
C ALA A 65 -4.21 3.88 9.98
#